data_AF-A0A7C4FQL5-F1
#
_entry.id   AF-A0A7C4FQL5-F1
#
_cell.length_a   1.000
_cell.length_b   1.000
_cell.length_c   1.000
_cell.angle_alpha   90.00
_cell.angle_beta   90.00
_cell.angle_gamma   90.00
#
_symmetry.space_group_name_H-M   'P 1'
#
loop_
_entity.id
_entity.type
_entity.pdbx_description
1 polymer ?
#
loop_
_entity_poly.entity_id
_entity_poly.type
_entity_poly.pdbx_seq_one_letter_code
_entity_poly.pdbx_strand_id
1 'polypeptide(L)'
;MGLVLGLMGSPRRGGNSEIMLEYFLKNFHEEAFIEVIRVGEIEVGPCQGCRFCEERGFCRISDGMNKIYELFLEADLIVVSSPIFFYGVPSQLKAVIDRSQALWARRYMFNLRDPKSPWRKGIALCVGATRGKNLFLGVELTFKYFFDAIGASFEGVMGYREAEKKGDILRQKNALEELESQGKAFVEAFKKKKRILFVCRGNSGRSQMAEAFLQYYGGDLFEAYSAGSSPREKILPEVTEVMAEKGLDLFLRKPKEIESVLKYGPFDLVVTMGCEEVCPVIETERSLSWNLEDPEGKSLSVVREIRDKIEEKVKKLIAEVKDGSEEKG
;
A
#
# COMPACT_ATOMS: atom_id res chain seq x y z
N MET A 1 -8.44 1.52 9.26
CA MET A 1 -9.04 1.02 8.00
C MET A 1 -7.98 1.04 6.94
N GLY A 2 -7.71 -0.09 6.31
CA GLY A 2 -6.75 -0.21 5.23
C GLY A 2 -7.14 0.60 3.99
N LEU A 3 -6.21 0.70 3.05
CA LEU A 3 -6.43 1.38 1.77
C LEU A 3 -6.52 0.36 0.62
N VAL A 4 -7.58 0.45 -0.16
CA VAL A 4 -7.77 -0.28 -1.41
C VAL A 4 -7.61 0.70 -2.57
N LEU A 5 -6.63 0.44 -3.41
CA LEU A 5 -6.37 1.23 -4.62
C LEU A 5 -6.95 0.52 -5.84
N GLY A 6 -7.94 1.14 -6.49
CA GLY A 6 -8.43 0.74 -7.81
C GLY A 6 -7.70 1.48 -8.93
N LEU A 7 -6.98 0.77 -9.80
CA LEU A 7 -6.47 1.31 -11.06
C LEU A 7 -7.45 0.98 -12.19
N MET A 8 -8.24 1.98 -12.60
CA MET A 8 -9.16 1.86 -13.72
C MET A 8 -8.42 2.12 -15.04
N GLY A 9 -8.09 1.04 -15.76
CA GLY A 9 -7.36 1.08 -17.03
C GLY A 9 -8.24 1.39 -18.24
N SER A 10 -9.57 1.23 -18.15
CA SER A 10 -10.48 1.55 -19.26
C SER A 10 -10.58 3.06 -19.48
N PRO A 11 -10.36 3.56 -20.71
CA PRO A 11 -10.63 4.96 -21.04
C PRO A 11 -12.13 5.24 -21.18
N ARG A 12 -12.98 4.20 -21.31
CA ARG A 12 -14.42 4.35 -21.49
C ARG A 12 -15.15 4.30 -20.15
N ARG A 13 -15.95 5.33 -19.87
CA ARG A 13 -16.84 5.40 -18.70
C ARG A 13 -18.06 4.48 -18.79
N GLY A 14 -18.46 3.92 -17.66
CA GLY A 14 -19.53 2.91 -17.51
C GLY A 14 -19.28 1.64 -18.33
N GLY A 15 -18.02 1.35 -18.69
CA GLY A 15 -17.65 0.17 -19.45
C GLY A 15 -17.68 -1.11 -18.62
N ASN A 16 -17.41 -2.25 -19.28
CA ASN A 16 -17.38 -3.54 -18.59
C ASN A 16 -16.35 -3.56 -17.45
N SER A 17 -15.14 -3.02 -17.67
CA SER A 17 -14.09 -2.90 -16.63
C SER A 17 -14.52 -2.04 -15.44
N GLU A 18 -15.29 -0.98 -15.68
CA GLU A 18 -15.80 -0.13 -14.61
C GLU A 18 -16.81 -0.86 -13.75
N ILE A 19 -17.79 -1.50 -14.39
CA ILE A 19 -18.76 -2.35 -13.72
C ILE A 19 -18.05 -3.46 -12.92
N MET A 20 -17.03 -4.11 -13.49
CA MET A 20 -16.28 -5.15 -12.76
C MET A 20 -15.64 -4.61 -11.48
N LEU A 21 -15.01 -3.44 -11.55
CA LEU A 21 -14.37 -2.83 -10.39
C LEU A 21 -15.40 -2.42 -9.33
N GLU A 22 -16.53 -1.83 -9.75
CA GLU A 22 -17.62 -1.44 -8.85
C GLU A 22 -18.16 -2.65 -8.08
N TYR A 23 -18.42 -3.77 -8.76
CA TYR A 23 -18.91 -4.98 -8.12
C TYR A 23 -17.88 -5.61 -7.18
N PHE A 24 -16.60 -5.61 -7.57
CA PHE A 24 -15.52 -6.07 -6.68
C PHE A 24 -15.43 -5.21 -5.42
N LEU A 25 -15.52 -3.89 -5.56
CA LEU A 25 -15.34 -2.93 -4.46
C LEU A 25 -16.59 -2.72 -3.59
N LYS A 26 -17.75 -3.24 -4.02
CA LYS A 26 -19.06 -3.03 -3.41
C LYS A 26 -19.11 -3.22 -1.89
N ASN A 27 -18.34 -4.17 -1.35
CA ASN A 27 -18.37 -4.54 0.06
C ASN A 27 -17.28 -3.86 0.91
N PHE A 28 -16.47 -2.96 0.34
CA PHE A 28 -15.34 -2.35 1.04
C PHE A 28 -15.68 -1.04 1.75
N HIS A 29 -16.78 -0.36 1.39
CA HIS A 29 -17.05 1.03 1.81
C HIS A 29 -17.06 1.26 3.33
N GLU A 30 -17.39 0.25 4.13
CA GLU A 30 -17.41 0.34 5.60
C GLU A 30 -16.13 -0.15 6.26
N GLU A 31 -15.25 -0.84 5.52
CA GLU A 31 -14.14 -1.62 6.08
C GLU A 31 -12.76 -1.12 5.61
N ALA A 32 -12.70 -0.46 4.46
CA ALA A 32 -11.48 0.11 3.90
C ALA A 32 -11.74 1.45 3.22
N PHE A 33 -10.72 2.30 3.21
CA PHE A 33 -10.69 3.45 2.32
C PHE A 33 -10.51 2.98 0.89
N ILE A 34 -11.30 3.52 -0.02
CA ILE A 34 -11.24 3.19 -1.44
C ILE A 34 -10.78 4.42 -2.19
N GLU A 35 -9.66 4.29 -2.91
CA GLU A 35 -9.18 5.30 -3.84
C GLU A 35 -9.18 4.70 -5.24
N VAL A 36 -9.88 5.32 -6.20
CA VAL A 36 -9.92 4.84 -7.59
C VAL A 36 -9.27 5.86 -8.50
N ILE A 37 -8.13 5.48 -9.09
CA ILE A 37 -7.44 6.26 -10.11
C ILE A 37 -7.90 5.81 -11.49
N ARG A 38 -8.54 6.72 -12.22
CA ARG A 38 -8.78 6.57 -13.66
C ARG A 38 -7.53 6.94 -14.41
N VAL A 39 -6.81 5.91 -14.87
CA VAL A 39 -5.47 6.10 -15.44
C VAL A 39 -5.53 6.94 -16.72
N GLY A 40 -6.62 6.88 -17.47
CA GLY A 40 -6.82 7.72 -18.66
C GLY A 40 -7.12 9.20 -18.36
N GLU A 41 -7.37 9.58 -17.11
CA GLU A 41 -7.72 10.94 -16.69
C GLU A 41 -6.59 11.63 -15.89
N ILE A 42 -5.49 10.91 -15.65
CA ILE A 42 -4.29 11.44 -14.99
C ILE A 42 -3.14 11.46 -15.99
N GLU A 43 -2.39 12.56 -16.01
CA GLU A 43 -1.24 12.70 -16.91
C GLU A 43 -0.05 11.91 -16.40
N VAL A 44 0.23 10.78 -17.04
CA VAL A 44 1.41 9.93 -16.77
C VAL A 44 2.18 9.76 -18.07
N GLY A 45 3.35 10.39 -18.15
CA GLY A 45 4.27 10.24 -19.25
C GLY A 45 4.90 8.84 -19.28
N PRO A 46 5.22 8.28 -20.46
CA PRO A 46 5.83 6.96 -20.56
C PRO A 46 7.23 6.96 -19.95
N CYS A 47 7.69 5.78 -19.53
CA CYS A 47 9.08 5.60 -19.13
C CYS A 47 10.01 5.93 -20.31
N GLN A 48 10.99 6.81 -20.07
CA GLN A 48 11.95 7.24 -21.10
C GLN A 48 13.19 6.33 -21.18
N GLY A 49 13.26 5.27 -20.38
CA GLY A 49 14.44 4.40 -20.32
C GLY A 49 15.72 5.12 -19.86
N CYS A 50 15.60 6.28 -19.22
CA CYS A 50 16.74 7.13 -18.85
C CYS A 50 17.62 6.59 -17.71
N ARG A 51 17.22 5.47 -17.07
CA ARG A 51 17.90 4.78 -15.98
C ARG A 51 18.21 5.60 -14.72
N PHE A 52 17.75 6.85 -14.64
CA PHE A 52 17.91 7.69 -13.44
C PHE A 52 17.44 7.01 -12.16
N CYS A 53 16.36 6.22 -12.22
CA CYS A 53 15.87 5.49 -11.06
C CYS A 53 16.77 4.34 -10.59
N GLU A 54 17.59 3.76 -11.49
CA GLU A 54 18.58 2.74 -11.12
C GLU A 54 19.74 3.36 -10.34
N GLU A 55 20.06 4.63 -10.61
CA GLU A 55 21.14 5.36 -9.93
C GLU A 55 20.69 6.07 -8.65
N ARG A 56 19.46 6.60 -8.65
CA ARG A 56 18.96 7.48 -7.58
C ARG A 56 17.84 6.88 -6.74
N GLY A 57 17.26 5.75 -7.18
CA GLY A 57 16.17 5.09 -6.47
C GLY A 57 14.82 5.80 -6.56
N PHE A 58 14.64 6.77 -7.46
CA PHE A 58 13.33 7.40 -7.71
C PHE A 58 13.22 7.88 -9.16
N CYS A 59 12.00 8.17 -9.62
CA CYS A 59 11.79 8.68 -10.98
C CYS A 59 12.03 10.20 -11.03
N ARG A 60 12.84 10.67 -11.98
CA ARG A 60 13.05 12.12 -12.23
C ARG A 60 11.88 12.84 -12.92
N ILE A 61 10.97 12.09 -13.52
CA ILE A 61 9.81 12.66 -14.20
C ILE A 61 8.78 13.00 -13.12
N SER A 62 8.36 14.26 -13.08
CA SER A 62 7.37 14.78 -12.14
C SER A 62 6.05 15.00 -12.87
N ASP A 63 5.10 14.10 -12.66
CA ASP A 63 3.77 14.09 -13.27
C ASP A 63 2.78 13.33 -12.36
N GLY A 64 1.63 12.93 -12.89
CA GLY A 64 0.61 12.22 -12.10
C GLY A 64 1.09 10.90 -11.47
N MET A 65 2.20 10.32 -11.95
CA MET A 65 2.77 9.10 -11.38
C MET A 65 3.23 9.29 -9.94
N ASN A 66 3.61 10.51 -9.54
CA ASN A 66 4.05 10.81 -8.18
C ASN A 66 2.97 10.45 -7.15
N LYS A 67 1.70 10.76 -7.44
CA LYS A 67 0.58 10.40 -6.58
C LYS A 67 0.34 8.89 -6.56
N ILE A 68 0.52 8.22 -7.70
CA ILE A 68 0.36 6.77 -7.80
C ILE A 68 1.43 6.04 -6.99
N TYR A 69 2.69 6.52 -6.96
CA TYR A 69 3.72 5.94 -6.10
C TYR A 69 3.35 6.01 -4.61
N GLU A 70 2.83 7.15 -4.15
CA GLU A 70 2.36 7.29 -2.76
C GLU A 70 1.25 6.26 -2.45
N LEU A 71 0.27 6.15 -3.35
CA LEU A 71 -0.85 5.21 -3.18
C LEU A 71 -0.38 3.75 -3.24
N PHE A 72 0.63 3.39 -4.04
CA PHE A 72 1.21 2.05 -4.01
C PHE A 72 1.81 1.71 -2.65
N LEU A 73 2.50 2.66 -2.01
CA LEU A 73 3.11 2.44 -0.70
C LEU A 73 2.05 2.38 0.41
N GLU A 74 0.97 3.14 0.30
CA GLU A 74 -0.11 3.14 1.31
C GLU A 74 -1.06 1.95 1.18
N ALA A 75 -1.34 1.50 -0.04
CA ALA A 75 -2.36 0.48 -0.31
C ALA A 75 -2.01 -0.88 0.30
N ASP A 76 -3.02 -1.51 0.88
CA ASP A 76 -3.03 -2.89 1.33
C ASP A 76 -3.45 -3.85 0.23
N LEU A 77 -4.40 -3.40 -0.61
CA LEU A 77 -4.87 -4.11 -1.80
C LEU A 77 -4.84 -3.18 -3.01
N ILE A 78 -4.27 -3.67 -4.11
CA ILE A 78 -4.26 -2.96 -5.39
C ILE A 78 -5.05 -3.80 -6.41
N VAL A 79 -6.14 -3.22 -6.92
CA VAL A 79 -7.03 -3.84 -7.89
C VAL A 79 -6.85 -3.15 -9.23
N VAL A 80 -6.35 -3.86 -10.24
CA VAL A 80 -6.28 -3.33 -11.61
C VAL A 80 -7.50 -3.82 -12.38
N SER A 81 -8.33 -2.91 -12.90
CA SER A 81 -9.43 -3.29 -13.80
C SER A 81 -9.18 -2.77 -15.21
N SER A 82 -9.08 -3.67 -16.18
CA SER A 82 -8.60 -3.35 -17.53
C SER A 82 -9.36 -4.10 -18.63
N PRO A 83 -9.65 -3.46 -19.78
CA PRO A 83 -9.91 -4.18 -21.01
C PRO A 83 -8.61 -4.77 -21.57
N ILE A 84 -8.73 -5.77 -22.45
CA ILE A 84 -7.59 -6.35 -23.19
C ILE A 84 -7.48 -5.71 -24.57
N PHE A 85 -6.38 -4.99 -24.80
CA PHE A 85 -6.03 -4.41 -26.10
C PHE A 85 -4.79 -5.15 -26.64
N PHE A 86 -4.95 -5.86 -27.77
CA PHE A 86 -3.86 -6.61 -28.42
C PHE A 86 -3.09 -7.54 -27.47
N TYR A 87 -3.79 -8.34 -26.65
CA TYR A 87 -3.22 -9.21 -25.60
C TYR A 87 -2.50 -8.48 -24.45
N GLY A 88 -2.50 -7.14 -24.45
CA GLY A 88 -1.96 -6.29 -23.40
C GLY A 88 -3.03 -5.43 -22.74
N VAL A 89 -2.56 -4.44 -21.99
CA VAL A 89 -3.39 -3.41 -21.35
C VAL A 89 -3.44 -2.13 -22.20
N PRO A 90 -4.39 -1.21 -21.98
CA PRO A 90 -4.37 0.12 -22.58
C PRO A 90 -3.06 0.86 -22.35
N SER A 91 -2.63 1.68 -23.31
CA SER A 91 -1.31 2.33 -23.29
C SER A 91 -1.13 3.26 -22.08
N GLN A 92 -2.19 3.91 -21.61
CA GLN A 92 -2.16 4.75 -20.40
C GLN A 92 -1.85 3.91 -19.15
N LEU A 93 -2.52 2.75 -19.00
CA LEU A 93 -2.21 1.81 -17.92
C LEU A 93 -0.80 1.23 -18.07
N LYS A 94 -0.36 0.96 -19.30
CA LYS A 94 1.01 0.49 -19.55
C LYS A 94 2.06 1.53 -19.13
N ALA A 95 1.80 2.83 -19.31
CA ALA A 95 2.71 3.89 -18.84
C ALA A 95 2.90 3.85 -17.33
N VAL A 96 1.84 3.64 -16.54
CA VAL A 96 1.92 3.44 -15.08
C VAL A 96 2.76 2.20 -14.75
N ILE A 97 2.49 1.08 -15.42
CA ILE A 97 3.23 -0.18 -15.22
C ILE A 97 4.72 0.01 -15.52
N ASP A 98 5.07 0.65 -16.63
CA ASP A 98 6.45 0.85 -17.04
C ASP A 98 7.19 1.85 -16.15
N ARG A 99 6.49 2.84 -15.61
CA ARG A 99 7.04 3.80 -14.65
C ARG A 99 7.29 3.15 -13.28
N SER A 100 6.61 2.06 -12.93
CA SER A 100 6.90 1.27 -11.71
C SER A 100 8.32 0.67 -11.68
N GLN A 101 9.10 0.77 -12.77
CA GLN A 101 10.54 0.54 -12.77
C GLN A 101 11.27 1.28 -11.64
N ALA A 102 10.77 2.44 -11.21
CA ALA A 102 11.36 3.17 -10.08
C ALA A 102 11.28 2.38 -8.77
N LEU A 103 10.14 1.74 -8.48
CA LEU A 103 9.98 0.90 -7.29
C LEU A 103 10.73 -0.43 -7.43
N TRP A 104 10.75 -0.99 -8.64
CA TRP A 104 11.58 -2.16 -8.95
C TRP A 104 13.05 -1.90 -8.65
N ALA A 105 13.59 -0.75 -9.08
CA ALA A 105 14.98 -0.39 -8.84
C ALA A 105 15.28 -0.33 -7.33
N ARG A 106 14.42 0.31 -6.53
CA ARG A 106 14.57 0.32 -5.06
C ARG A 106 14.65 -1.09 -4.49
N ARG A 107 13.75 -1.98 -4.93
CA ARG A 107 13.69 -3.37 -4.47
C ARG A 107 14.92 -4.20 -4.84
N TYR A 108 15.35 -4.14 -6.10
CA TYR A 108 16.32 -5.10 -6.64
C TYR A 108 17.73 -4.53 -6.82
N MET A 109 17.86 -3.23 -7.07
CA MET A 109 19.17 -2.58 -7.23
C MET A 109 19.69 -2.03 -5.89
N PHE A 110 18.80 -1.47 -5.07
CA PHE A 110 19.16 -0.95 -3.75
C PHE A 110 18.94 -1.95 -2.61
N ASN A 111 18.32 -3.10 -2.89
CA ASN A 111 17.93 -4.12 -1.90
C ASN A 111 17.07 -3.53 -0.75
N LEU A 112 16.22 -2.55 -1.09
CA LEU A 112 15.33 -1.86 -0.15
C LEU A 112 13.88 -2.28 -0.39
N ARG A 113 13.20 -2.71 0.67
CA ARG A 113 11.81 -3.15 0.58
C ARG A 113 10.92 -2.19 1.33
N ASP A 114 9.80 -1.82 0.71
CA ASP A 114 8.74 -1.15 1.44
C ASP A 114 8.25 -2.06 2.60
N PRO A 115 8.15 -1.54 3.83
CA PRO A 115 7.75 -2.33 4.98
C PRO A 115 6.42 -3.07 4.87
N LYS A 116 5.45 -2.55 4.09
CA LYS A 116 4.14 -3.20 3.90
C LYS A 116 4.17 -4.28 2.79
N SER A 117 5.24 -4.35 2.00
CA SER A 117 5.34 -5.26 0.85
C SER A 117 5.12 -6.77 1.11
N PRO A 118 5.47 -7.35 2.29
CA PRO A 118 5.18 -8.76 2.54
C PRO A 118 3.68 -9.08 2.60
N TRP A 119 2.85 -8.08 2.90
CA TRP A 119 1.42 -8.24 3.20
C TRP A 119 0.51 -7.63 2.15
N ARG A 120 1.06 -6.77 1.28
CA ARG A 120 0.32 -6.13 0.20
C ARG A 120 -0.13 -7.14 -0.86
N LYS A 121 -1.37 -6.99 -1.29
CA LYS A 121 -2.04 -7.88 -2.25
C LYS A 121 -2.37 -7.13 -3.53
N GLY A 122 -2.41 -7.88 -4.63
CA GLY A 122 -2.66 -7.38 -5.96
C GLY A 122 -3.53 -8.35 -6.76
N ILE A 123 -4.54 -7.84 -7.45
CA ILE A 123 -5.42 -8.65 -8.31
C ILE A 123 -5.79 -7.87 -9.57
N ALA A 124 -5.98 -8.58 -10.69
CA ALA A 124 -6.38 -7.99 -11.96
C ALA A 124 -7.75 -8.49 -12.42
N LEU A 125 -8.65 -7.57 -12.74
CA LEU A 125 -9.97 -7.80 -13.35
C LEU A 125 -9.87 -7.46 -14.83
N CYS A 126 -9.96 -8.47 -15.69
CA CYS A 126 -9.71 -8.32 -17.12
C CYS A 126 -10.91 -8.71 -17.96
N VAL A 127 -11.18 -7.94 -19.01
CA VAL A 127 -12.27 -8.23 -19.95
C VAL A 127 -11.82 -8.11 -21.40
N GLY A 128 -12.28 -9.00 -22.26
CA GLY A 128 -12.01 -8.90 -23.69
C GLY A 128 -13.12 -9.48 -24.56
N ALA A 129 -13.15 -9.06 -25.82
CA ALA A 129 -14.24 -9.40 -26.74
C ALA A 129 -14.17 -10.83 -27.31
N THR A 130 -13.00 -11.47 -27.30
CA THR A 130 -12.80 -12.73 -28.03
C THR A 130 -12.88 -13.97 -27.14
N ARG A 131 -13.02 -15.15 -27.76
CA ARG A 131 -13.06 -16.46 -27.10
C ARG A 131 -11.68 -17.13 -26.97
N GLY A 132 -10.60 -16.45 -27.37
CA GLY A 132 -9.27 -17.04 -27.43
C GLY A 132 -8.82 -17.61 -26.07
N LYS A 133 -8.34 -18.86 -26.06
CA LYS A 133 -7.83 -19.49 -24.83
C LYS A 133 -6.71 -18.67 -24.18
N ASN A 134 -5.85 -18.08 -25.01
CA ASN A 134 -4.68 -17.28 -24.58
C ASN A 134 -4.97 -15.79 -24.36
N LEU A 135 -6.24 -15.35 -24.39
CA LEU A 135 -6.59 -13.92 -24.36
C LEU A 135 -5.92 -13.15 -23.22
N PHE A 136 -5.78 -13.78 -22.05
CA PHE A 136 -5.23 -13.14 -20.85
C PHE A 136 -3.75 -13.45 -20.59
N LEU A 137 -3.12 -14.32 -21.38
CA LEU A 137 -1.75 -14.78 -21.10
C LEU A 137 -0.74 -13.62 -21.09
N GLY A 138 -0.87 -12.67 -22.02
CA GLY A 138 0.02 -11.50 -22.09
C GLY A 138 -0.10 -10.58 -20.88
N VAL A 139 -1.34 -10.30 -20.43
CA VAL A 139 -1.56 -9.47 -19.24
C VAL A 139 -1.21 -10.19 -17.95
N GLU A 140 -1.39 -11.51 -17.86
CA GLU A 140 -1.02 -12.29 -16.68
C GLU A 140 0.48 -12.21 -16.40
N LEU A 141 1.32 -12.36 -17.44
CA LEU A 141 2.77 -12.18 -17.31
C LEU A 141 3.15 -10.74 -16.98
N THR A 142 2.48 -9.76 -17.61
CA THR A 142 2.70 -8.33 -17.35
C THR A 142 2.39 -7.99 -15.89
N PHE A 143 1.24 -8.43 -15.38
CA PHE A 143 0.82 -8.16 -14.01
C PHE A 143 1.67 -8.88 -12.98
N LYS A 144 2.08 -10.13 -13.25
CA LYS A 144 3.01 -10.85 -12.37
C LYS A 144 4.27 -10.03 -12.08
N TYR A 145 4.86 -9.42 -13.11
CA TYR A 145 6.06 -8.61 -12.94
C TYR A 145 5.75 -7.21 -12.37
N PHE A 146 4.65 -6.58 -12.78
CA PHE A 146 4.21 -5.30 -12.25
C PHE A 146 3.96 -5.34 -10.73
N PHE A 147 3.20 -6.33 -10.24
CA PHE A 147 2.90 -6.44 -8.82
C PHE A 147 4.16 -6.74 -8.00
N ASP A 148 5.08 -7.57 -8.54
CA ASP A 148 6.37 -7.78 -7.90
C ASP A 148 7.20 -6.48 -7.79
N ALA A 149 7.26 -5.70 -8.88
CA ALA A 149 7.96 -4.41 -8.93
C ALA A 149 7.46 -3.41 -7.88
N ILE A 150 6.15 -3.36 -7.62
CA ILE A 150 5.56 -2.45 -6.63
C ILE A 150 5.48 -3.05 -5.22
N GLY A 151 6.05 -4.24 -4.99
CA GLY A 151 6.05 -4.87 -3.68
C GLY A 151 4.66 -5.36 -3.27
N ALA A 152 3.97 -6.08 -4.14
CA ALA A 152 2.70 -6.73 -3.87
C ALA A 152 2.73 -8.19 -4.34
N SER A 153 2.06 -9.08 -3.59
CA SER A 153 1.77 -10.43 -4.07
C SER A 153 0.65 -10.40 -5.12
N PHE A 154 0.76 -11.22 -6.18
CA PHE A 154 -0.21 -11.26 -7.26
C PHE A 154 -1.13 -12.48 -7.15
N GLU A 155 -2.41 -12.22 -6.91
CA GLU A 155 -3.45 -13.23 -6.74
C GLU A 155 -4.02 -13.75 -8.06
N GLY A 156 -3.60 -13.18 -9.19
CA GLY A 156 -3.95 -13.64 -10.53
C GLY A 156 -4.93 -12.72 -11.28
N VAL A 157 -5.44 -13.25 -12.40
CA VAL A 157 -6.35 -12.55 -13.30
C VAL A 157 -7.75 -13.17 -13.22
N MET A 158 -8.75 -12.37 -12.87
CA MET A 158 -10.16 -12.67 -13.09
C MET A 158 -10.54 -12.23 -14.50
N GLY A 159 -10.60 -13.18 -15.43
CA GLY A 159 -10.69 -12.91 -16.87
C GLY A 159 -12.05 -13.25 -17.48
N TYR A 160 -12.74 -12.25 -18.02
CA TYR A 160 -14.07 -12.37 -18.63
C TYR A 160 -14.01 -12.19 -20.15
N ARG A 161 -14.47 -13.20 -20.89
CA ARG A 161 -14.44 -13.24 -22.37
C ARG A 161 -15.78 -12.77 -22.94
N GLU A 162 -15.81 -12.48 -24.24
CA GLU A 162 -17.05 -12.17 -24.97
C GLU A 162 -17.83 -10.96 -24.43
N ALA A 163 -17.12 -9.94 -23.94
CA ALA A 163 -17.72 -8.68 -23.54
C ALA A 163 -17.25 -7.56 -24.47
N GLU A 164 -18.00 -7.35 -25.55
CA GLU A 164 -17.69 -6.40 -26.62
C GLU A 164 -18.44 -5.08 -26.44
N LYS A 165 -19.75 -5.16 -26.18
CA LYS A 165 -20.63 -4.01 -25.98
C LYS A 165 -20.65 -3.58 -24.52
N LYS A 166 -21.11 -2.35 -24.29
CA LYS A 166 -21.29 -1.79 -22.95
C LYS A 166 -22.29 -2.61 -22.15
N GLY A 167 -21.87 -3.06 -20.97
CA GLY A 167 -22.73 -3.80 -20.05
C GLY A 167 -22.84 -5.29 -20.38
N ASP A 168 -22.09 -5.82 -21.33
CA ASP A 168 -22.09 -7.26 -21.62
C ASP A 168 -21.72 -8.09 -20.38
N ILE A 169 -20.84 -7.56 -19.53
CA ILE A 169 -20.46 -8.22 -18.27
C ILE A 169 -21.67 -8.48 -17.35
N LEU A 170 -22.70 -7.62 -17.40
CA LEU A 170 -23.91 -7.78 -16.58
C LEU A 170 -24.75 -8.99 -16.98
N ARG A 171 -24.54 -9.51 -18.19
CA ARG A 171 -25.26 -10.66 -18.74
C ARG A 171 -24.45 -11.94 -18.67
N GLN A 172 -23.18 -11.86 -18.25
CA GLN A 172 -22.34 -13.03 -18.11
C GLN A 172 -22.76 -13.81 -16.87
N LYS A 173 -22.95 -15.11 -17.08
CA LYS A 173 -23.33 -16.02 -16.00
C LYS A 173 -22.28 -15.96 -14.89
N ASN A 174 -22.72 -15.77 -13.65
CA ASN A 174 -21.94 -15.76 -12.41
C ASN A 174 -20.84 -14.68 -12.30
N ALA A 175 -20.54 -13.89 -13.34
CA ALA A 175 -19.42 -12.95 -13.32
C ALA A 175 -19.50 -11.94 -12.16
N LEU A 176 -20.68 -11.38 -11.91
CA LEU A 176 -20.90 -10.40 -10.84
C LEU A 176 -20.81 -11.05 -9.45
N GLU A 177 -21.34 -12.27 -9.30
CA GLU A 177 -21.28 -13.03 -8.04
C GLU A 177 -19.83 -13.39 -7.68
N GLU A 178 -19.03 -13.80 -8.66
CA GLU A 178 -17.61 -14.09 -8.49
C GLU A 178 -16.83 -12.85 -8.07
N LEU A 179 -17.06 -11.69 -8.71
CA LEU A 179 -16.42 -10.43 -8.35
C LEU A 179 -16.76 -10.00 -6.92
N GLU A 180 -18.03 -10.05 -6.56
CA GLU A 180 -18.48 -9.72 -5.20
C GLU A 180 -17.90 -10.70 -4.16
N SER A 181 -17.88 -12.00 -4.48
CA SER A 181 -17.35 -13.03 -3.60
C SER A 181 -15.84 -12.83 -3.36
N GLN A 182 -15.08 -12.53 -4.42
CA GLN A 182 -13.66 -12.25 -4.29
C GLN A 182 -13.40 -10.97 -3.48
N GLY A 183 -14.18 -9.91 -3.73
CA GLY A 183 -14.10 -8.68 -2.93
C GLY A 183 -14.36 -8.94 -1.44
N LYS A 184 -15.41 -9.71 -1.12
CA LYS A 184 -15.73 -10.10 0.27
C LYS A 184 -14.60 -10.87 0.94
N ALA A 185 -13.94 -11.78 0.23
CA ALA A 185 -12.83 -12.55 0.79
C ALA A 185 -11.67 -11.64 1.26
N PHE A 186 -11.38 -10.56 0.53
CA PHE A 186 -10.40 -9.57 0.97
C PHE A 186 -10.90 -8.74 2.15
N VAL A 187 -12.16 -8.29 2.14
CA VAL A 187 -12.76 -7.54 3.26
C VAL A 187 -12.64 -8.30 4.58
N GLU A 188 -12.93 -9.60 4.57
CA GLU A 188 -12.81 -10.44 5.78
C GLU A 188 -11.36 -10.57 6.30
N ALA A 189 -10.36 -10.38 5.43
CA ALA A 189 -8.96 -10.31 5.85
C ALA A 189 -8.60 -8.96 6.50
N PHE A 190 -9.29 -7.86 6.15
CA PHE A 190 -9.10 -6.54 6.77
C PHE A 190 -9.69 -6.48 8.18
N LYS A 191 -10.91 -7.01 8.37
CA LYS A 191 -11.64 -6.97 9.66
C LYS A 191 -10.90 -7.58 10.84
N LYS A 192 -9.93 -8.46 10.59
CA LYS A 192 -9.22 -9.19 11.65
C LYS A 192 -8.06 -8.43 12.26
N LYS A 193 -7.70 -7.25 11.73
CA LYS A 193 -6.48 -6.54 12.12
C LYS A 193 -6.72 -5.50 13.20
N LYS A 194 -5.84 -5.46 14.20
CA LYS A 194 -5.83 -4.39 15.21
C LYS A 194 -5.16 -3.13 14.66
N ARG A 195 -5.73 -1.97 14.93
CA ARG A 195 -5.26 -0.67 14.48
C ARG A 195 -4.39 -0.03 15.54
N ILE A 196 -3.14 0.27 15.19
CA ILE A 196 -2.15 0.87 16.09
C ILE A 196 -1.67 2.18 15.52
N LEU A 197 -1.71 3.24 16.33
CA LEU A 197 -1.18 4.55 15.99
C LEU A 197 0.08 4.85 16.82
N PHE A 198 1.20 5.06 16.14
CA PHE A 198 2.44 5.56 16.75
C PHE A 198 2.55 7.07 16.60
N VAL A 199 2.74 7.78 17.72
CA VAL A 199 2.81 9.24 17.74
C VAL A 199 4.14 9.70 18.32
N CYS A 200 4.86 10.55 17.59
CA CYS A 200 6.01 11.28 18.11
C CYS A 200 5.98 12.71 17.56
N ARG A 201 6.69 13.65 18.18
CA ARG A 201 6.60 15.09 17.82
C ARG A 201 6.70 15.35 16.31
N GLY A 202 7.78 14.91 15.66
CA GLY A 202 8.07 15.26 14.26
C GLY A 202 7.57 14.29 13.20
N ASN A 203 7.05 13.12 13.57
CA ASN A 203 6.78 11.99 12.66
C ASN A 203 7.88 11.73 11.61
N SER A 204 9.13 11.96 12.01
CA SER A 204 10.31 11.89 11.14
C SER A 204 11.35 10.89 11.66
N GLY A 205 11.06 10.20 12.76
CA GLY A 205 11.98 9.27 13.41
C GLY A 205 11.27 8.11 14.10
N ARG A 206 11.14 8.18 15.43
CA ARG A 206 10.65 7.06 16.28
C ARG A 206 9.35 6.42 15.76
N SER A 207 8.32 7.22 15.48
CA SER A 207 7.03 6.69 15.04
C SER A 207 7.06 6.12 13.62
N GLN A 208 7.90 6.65 12.72
CA GLN A 208 8.13 6.08 11.38
C GLN A 208 8.83 4.72 11.46
N MET A 209 9.84 4.58 12.32
CA MET A 209 10.52 3.30 12.56
C MET A 209 9.55 2.27 13.15
N ALA A 210 8.73 2.66 14.12
CA ALA A 210 7.76 1.76 14.74
C ALA A 210 6.67 1.29 13.77
N GLU A 211 6.10 2.21 12.97
CA GLU A 211 5.15 1.86 11.91
C GLU A 211 5.79 0.89 10.91
N ALA A 212 7.01 1.17 10.47
CA ALA A 212 7.72 0.31 9.52
C ALA A 212 7.94 -1.10 10.08
N PHE A 213 8.44 -1.23 11.31
CA PHE A 213 8.65 -2.55 11.91
C PHE A 213 7.34 -3.29 12.14
N LEU A 214 6.26 -2.60 12.58
CA LEU A 214 4.98 -3.27 12.80
C LEU A 214 4.36 -3.73 11.48
N GLN A 215 4.42 -2.91 10.43
CA GLN A 215 4.02 -3.32 9.08
C GLN A 215 4.81 -4.52 8.61
N TYR A 216 6.13 -4.52 8.80
CA TYR A 216 6.99 -5.59 8.32
C TYR A 216 6.76 -6.91 9.05
N TYR A 217 6.75 -6.90 10.38
CA TYR A 217 6.70 -8.12 11.20
C TYR A 217 5.29 -8.63 11.51
N GLY A 218 4.26 -7.77 11.41
CA GLY A 218 2.90 -8.12 11.87
C GLY A 218 1.79 -7.56 11.00
N GLY A 219 2.03 -7.26 9.72
CA GLY A 219 1.01 -6.69 8.83
C GLY A 219 -0.17 -7.64 8.52
N ASP A 220 -0.09 -8.92 8.89
CA ASP A 220 -1.22 -9.86 8.91
C ASP A 220 -2.18 -9.63 10.09
N LEU A 221 -1.66 -9.16 11.22
CA LEU A 221 -2.41 -8.96 12.46
C LEU A 221 -2.72 -7.48 12.76
N PHE A 222 -1.99 -6.56 12.14
CA PHE A 222 -2.04 -5.14 12.48
C PHE A 222 -2.19 -4.22 11.26
N GLU A 223 -2.94 -3.14 11.45
CA GLU A 223 -2.88 -1.93 10.64
C GLU A 223 -2.08 -0.88 11.42
N ALA A 224 -0.85 -0.61 10.98
CA ALA A 224 0.01 0.37 11.65
C ALA A 224 -0.05 1.72 10.96
N TYR A 225 -0.15 2.77 11.76
CA TYR A 225 -0.12 4.16 11.34
C TYR A 225 0.90 4.94 12.17
N SER A 226 1.44 6.01 11.61
CA SER A 226 2.21 6.99 12.37
C SER A 226 1.80 8.42 12.06
N ALA A 227 1.94 9.28 13.07
CA ALA A 227 1.67 10.71 12.96
C ALA A 227 2.54 11.51 13.94
N GLY A 228 2.47 12.84 13.83
CA GLY A 228 3.15 13.74 14.74
C GLY A 228 2.38 15.00 15.06
N SER A 229 2.66 15.55 16.24
CA SER A 229 2.02 16.78 16.75
C SER A 229 2.62 18.06 16.20
N SER A 230 3.84 17.98 15.65
CA SER A 230 4.48 19.04 14.88
C SER A 230 5.38 18.39 13.82
N PRO A 231 4.78 17.78 12.77
CA PRO A 231 5.49 17.04 11.74
C PRO A 231 6.58 17.86 11.04
N ARG A 232 7.68 17.20 10.74
CA ARG A 232 8.74 17.76 9.90
C ARG A 232 8.34 17.70 8.42
N GLU A 233 9.08 18.39 7.58
CA GLU A 233 8.88 18.30 6.12
C GLU A 233 9.25 16.92 5.57
N LYS A 234 10.28 16.28 6.15
CA LYS A 234 10.84 15.01 5.70
C LYS A 234 11.23 14.12 6.88
N ILE A 235 11.32 12.83 6.61
CA ILE A 235 11.94 11.87 7.53
C ILE A 235 13.42 12.22 7.67
N LEU A 236 13.95 12.06 8.88
CA LEU A 236 15.34 12.36 9.18
C LEU A 236 16.27 11.49 8.31
N PRO A 237 17.31 12.06 7.68
CA PRO A 237 18.26 11.29 6.86
C PRO A 237 18.90 10.12 7.63
N GLU A 238 19.30 10.36 8.88
CA GLU A 238 19.88 9.36 9.77
C GLU A 238 18.91 8.18 10.02
N VAL A 239 17.60 8.44 10.07
CA VAL A 239 16.57 7.41 10.24
C VAL A 239 16.41 6.59 8.96
N THR A 240 16.40 7.25 7.81
CA THR A 240 16.34 6.55 6.51
C THR A 240 17.56 5.65 6.31
N GLU A 241 18.74 6.14 6.70
CA GLU A 241 20.00 5.39 6.60
C GLU A 241 20.01 4.15 7.50
N VAL A 242 19.70 4.28 8.79
CA VAL A 242 19.71 3.10 9.69
C VAL A 242 18.60 2.10 9.38
N MET A 243 17.48 2.52 8.77
CA MET A 243 16.42 1.61 8.36
C MET A 243 16.79 0.87 7.07
N ALA A 244 17.53 1.53 6.17
CA ALA A 244 18.10 0.90 4.98
C ALA A 244 19.09 -0.22 5.35
N GLU A 245 19.84 -0.11 6.45
CA GLU A 245 20.69 -1.20 6.98
C GLU A 245 19.88 -2.48 7.33
N LYS A 246 18.60 -2.33 7.68
CA LYS A 246 17.66 -3.44 7.92
C LYS A 246 16.94 -3.88 6.64
N GLY A 247 17.27 -3.30 5.48
CA GLY A 247 16.61 -3.53 4.20
C GLY A 247 15.22 -2.90 4.09
N LEU A 248 14.85 -1.99 5.00
CA LEU A 248 13.54 -1.35 5.04
C LEU A 248 13.59 0.07 4.47
N ASP A 249 12.64 0.34 3.58
CA ASP A 249 12.61 1.55 2.79
C ASP A 249 11.65 2.61 3.34
N LEU A 250 12.20 3.73 3.79
CA LEU A 250 11.42 4.89 4.24
C LEU A 250 11.56 6.12 3.33
N PHE A 251 12.36 6.06 2.26
CA PHE A 251 12.76 7.26 1.51
C PHE A 251 11.58 8.01 0.87
N LEU A 252 10.57 7.26 0.39
CA LEU A 252 9.39 7.81 -0.26
C LEU A 252 8.24 8.10 0.73
N ARG A 253 8.44 7.83 2.03
CA ARG A 253 7.44 8.13 3.07
C ARG A 253 7.55 9.58 3.52
N LYS A 254 6.45 10.11 4.03
CA LYS A 254 6.34 11.50 4.47
C LYS A 254 5.82 11.55 5.91
N PRO A 255 6.29 12.52 6.71
CA PRO A 255 5.63 12.86 7.96
C PRO A 255 4.18 13.29 7.74
N LYS A 256 3.31 12.99 8.72
CA LYS A 256 1.86 13.20 8.68
C LYS A 256 1.39 13.87 9.96
N GLU A 257 0.46 14.81 9.81
CA GLU A 257 -0.27 15.42 10.93
C GLU A 257 -1.21 14.40 11.58
N ILE A 258 -1.41 14.50 12.90
CA ILE A 258 -2.32 13.61 13.65
C ILE A 258 -3.72 13.65 13.05
N GLU A 259 -4.25 14.84 12.77
CA GLU A 259 -5.61 15.05 12.24
C GLU A 259 -5.81 14.32 10.91
N SER A 260 -4.77 14.26 10.07
CA SER A 260 -4.82 13.57 8.77
C SER A 260 -4.93 12.04 8.91
N VAL A 261 -4.53 11.51 10.07
CA VAL A 261 -4.48 10.09 10.39
C VAL A 261 -5.67 9.64 11.24
N LEU A 262 -6.30 10.54 12.00
CA LEU A 262 -7.45 10.20 12.86
C LEU A 262 -8.61 9.55 12.11
N LYS A 263 -8.79 9.87 10.82
CA LYS A 263 -9.79 9.22 9.96
C LYS A 263 -9.63 7.70 9.86
N TYR A 264 -8.44 7.15 10.12
CA TYR A 264 -8.20 5.71 10.07
C TYR A 264 -8.62 4.95 11.34
N GLY A 265 -9.05 5.68 12.38
CA GLY A 265 -9.55 5.12 13.63
C GLY A 265 -10.93 4.42 13.51
N PRO A 266 -11.50 3.95 14.63
CA PRO A 266 -10.92 3.98 15.97
C PRO A 266 -9.63 3.15 16.06
N PHE A 267 -8.75 3.51 17.00
CA PHE A 267 -7.48 2.81 17.23
C PHE A 267 -7.58 1.93 18.48
N ASP A 268 -7.20 0.66 18.36
CA ASP A 268 -7.14 -0.29 19.47
C ASP A 268 -5.98 0.02 20.43
N LEU A 269 -4.94 0.69 19.93
CA LEU A 269 -3.79 1.11 20.73
C LEU A 269 -3.16 2.38 20.16
N VAL A 270 -2.93 3.36 21.02
CA VAL A 270 -2.08 4.52 20.72
C VAL A 270 -0.76 4.42 21.50
N VAL A 271 0.36 4.56 20.81
CA VAL A 271 1.71 4.56 21.42
C VAL A 271 2.34 5.93 21.24
N THR A 272 2.53 6.67 22.32
CA THR A 272 3.23 7.95 22.32
C THR A 272 4.72 7.78 22.59
N MET A 273 5.52 8.66 22.00
CA MET A 273 6.98 8.61 22.07
C MET A 273 7.55 10.02 22.22
N GLY A 274 7.64 10.51 23.46
CA GLY A 274 8.28 11.78 23.80
C GLY A 274 7.52 13.02 23.28
N CYS A 275 6.19 12.98 23.35
CA CYS A 275 5.32 14.09 22.95
C CYS A 275 4.09 14.29 23.87
N GLU A 276 4.06 13.64 25.03
CA GLU A 276 2.88 13.49 25.88
C GLU A 276 2.25 14.83 26.28
N GLU A 277 3.07 15.88 26.46
CA GLU A 277 2.60 17.21 26.87
C GLU A 277 1.99 18.04 25.73
N VAL A 278 2.29 17.72 24.47
CA VAL A 278 1.94 18.52 23.29
C VAL A 278 0.98 17.77 22.35
N CYS A 279 0.90 16.46 22.50
CA CYS A 279 0.04 15.61 21.68
C CYS A 279 -1.43 15.78 22.12
N PRO A 280 -2.37 16.00 21.16
CA PRO A 280 -3.79 16.06 21.49
C PRO A 280 -4.26 14.74 22.10
N VAL A 281 -5.34 14.79 22.89
CA VAL A 281 -5.96 13.58 23.42
C VAL A 281 -6.59 12.80 22.25
N ILE A 282 -6.05 11.62 21.98
CA ILE A 282 -6.57 10.69 20.99
C ILE A 282 -7.41 9.66 21.74
N GLU A 283 -8.68 9.55 21.37
CA GLU A 283 -9.60 8.58 21.98
C GLU A 283 -9.18 7.15 21.63
N THR A 284 -8.90 6.35 22.65
CA THR A 284 -8.54 4.94 22.52
C THR A 284 -8.78 4.21 23.85
N GLU A 285 -9.11 2.93 23.78
CA GLU A 285 -9.29 2.08 24.96
C GLU A 285 -7.96 1.73 25.64
N ARG A 286 -6.84 1.79 24.90
CA ARG A 286 -5.50 1.47 25.41
C ARG A 286 -4.48 2.46 24.89
N SER A 287 -3.68 3.02 25.79
CA SER A 287 -2.53 3.84 25.43
C SER A 287 -1.25 3.36 26.12
N LEU A 288 -0.11 3.53 25.46
CA LEU A 288 1.22 3.25 25.99
C LEU A 288 2.13 4.46 25.73
N SER A 289 3.05 4.72 26.65
CA SER A 289 4.17 5.65 26.43
C SER A 289 5.47 4.88 26.36
N TRP A 290 6.21 5.07 25.26
CA TRP A 290 7.57 4.58 25.11
C TRP A 290 8.55 5.73 25.28
N ASN A 291 9.18 5.80 26.44
CA ASN A 291 10.25 6.75 26.71
C ASN A 291 11.49 6.38 25.87
N LEU A 292 11.68 7.09 24.76
CA LEU A 292 12.73 6.86 23.77
C LEU A 292 13.38 8.20 23.41
N GLU A 293 14.71 8.20 23.38
CA GLU A 293 15.49 9.36 22.99
C GLU A 293 15.16 9.84 21.57
N ASP A 294 15.28 11.16 21.33
CA ASP A 294 15.05 11.74 20.01
C ASP A 294 16.25 11.46 19.10
N PRO A 295 16.06 10.83 17.94
CA PRO A 295 17.15 10.60 17.00
C PRO A 295 17.70 11.88 16.35
N GLU A 296 16.96 13.00 16.37
CA GLU A 296 17.34 14.21 15.66
C GLU A 296 18.72 14.76 16.08
N GLY A 297 19.62 14.89 15.10
CA GLY A 297 20.97 15.42 15.30
C GLY A 297 21.91 14.50 16.08
N LYS A 298 21.51 13.26 16.34
CA LYS A 298 22.35 12.25 16.99
C LYS A 298 23.26 11.55 15.98
N SER A 299 24.31 10.90 16.48
CA SER A 299 25.19 10.08 15.63
C SER A 299 24.46 8.81 15.17
N LEU A 300 24.85 8.25 14.02
CA LEU A 300 24.28 7.01 13.50
C LEU A 300 24.34 5.86 14.51
N SER A 301 25.37 5.78 15.35
CA SER A 301 25.46 4.76 16.41
C SER A 301 24.29 4.86 17.40
N VAL A 302 23.99 6.06 17.87
CA VAL A 302 22.87 6.31 18.79
C VAL A 302 21.53 6.03 18.11
N VAL A 303 21.39 6.44 16.84
CA VAL A 303 20.16 6.22 16.08
C VAL A 303 19.93 4.71 15.82
N ARG A 304 20.99 3.92 15.61
CA ARG A 304 20.90 2.44 15.56
C ARG A 304 20.41 1.84 16.87
N GLU A 305 20.91 2.31 18.01
CA GLU A 305 20.42 1.86 19.32
C GLU A 305 18.94 2.19 19.52
N ILE A 306 18.49 3.39 19.12
CA ILE A 306 17.08 3.78 19.17
C ILE A 306 16.23 2.88 18.27
N ARG A 307 16.68 2.65 17.03
CA ARG A 307 16.04 1.75 16.05
C ARG A 307 15.86 0.35 16.64
N ASP A 308 16.93 -0.23 17.18
CA ASP A 308 16.92 -1.60 17.67
C ASP A 308 16.01 -1.74 18.92
N LYS A 309 16.01 -0.74 19.82
CA LYS A 309 15.06 -0.67 20.95
C LYS A 309 13.60 -0.59 20.49
N ILE A 310 13.31 0.16 19.42
CA ILE A 310 11.97 0.24 18.83
C ILE A 310 11.58 -1.11 18.24
N GLU A 311 12.48 -1.75 17.51
CA GLU A 311 12.25 -3.07 16.91
C GLU A 311 11.90 -4.12 17.97
N GLU A 312 12.64 -4.17 19.08
CA GLU A 312 12.37 -5.06 20.22
C GLU A 312 10.99 -4.80 20.83
N LYS A 313 10.63 -3.53 21.06
CA LYS A 313 9.32 -3.15 21.61
C LYS A 313 8.17 -3.55 20.68
N VAL A 314 8.33 -3.36 19.37
CA VAL A 314 7.35 -3.78 18.37
C VAL A 314 7.21 -5.30 18.35
N LYS A 315 8.31 -6.05 18.36
CA LYS A 315 8.26 -7.53 18.40
C LYS A 315 7.56 -8.05 19.67
N LYS A 316 7.83 -7.43 20.82
CA LYS A 316 7.14 -7.76 22.06
C LYS A 316 5.64 -7.47 21.96
N LEU A 317 5.25 -6.34 21.39
CA LEU A 317 3.84 -5.98 21.18
C LEU A 317 3.12 -6.99 20.28
N ILE A 318 3.79 -7.50 19.23
CA ILE A 318 3.25 -8.55 18.36
C ILE A 318 3.06 -9.86 19.15
N ALA A 319 4.06 -10.26 19.96
CA ALA A 319 3.98 -11.47 20.76
C ALA A 319 2.83 -11.45 21.77
N GLU A 320 2.64 -10.34 22.50
CA GLU A 320 1.54 -10.18 23.47
C GLU A 320 0.15 -10.40 22.85
N VAL A 321 -0.04 -10.01 21.58
CA VAL A 321 -1.31 -10.21 20.87
C VAL A 321 -1.49 -11.64 20.39
N LYS A 322 -0.41 -12.32 19.98
CA LYS A 322 -0.45 -13.73 19.58
C LYS A 322 -0.78 -14.62 20.79
N ASP A 323 -0.08 -14.43 21.90
CA ASP A 323 -0.26 -15.24 23.11
C ASP A 323 -1.67 -15.05 23.71
N GLY A 324 -2.18 -13.80 23.75
CA GLY A 324 -3.55 -13.51 24.21
C GLY A 324 -4.66 -13.98 23.28
N SER A 325 -4.34 -14.44 22.06
CA SER A 325 -5.30 -15.07 21.14
C SER A 325 -5.37 -16.59 21.29
N GLU A 326 -4.31 -17.23 21.81
CA GLU A 326 -4.27 -18.67 22.08
C GLU A 326 -5.00 -19.05 23.38
N GLU A 327 -5.06 -18.15 24.37
CA GLU A 327 -5.81 -18.39 25.62
C GLU A 327 -7.35 -18.31 25.46
N LYS A 328 -7.86 -17.89 24.30
CA LYS A 328 -9.30 -17.72 24.02
C LYS A 328 -9.85 -18.69 22.96
N GLY A 329 -9.05 -19.63 22.46
CA GLY A 329 -9.45 -20.66 21.49
C GLY A 329 -9.76 -22.00 22.15
#